data_AF-A0A261FBR7-F1
#
_entry.id   AF-A0A261FBR7-F1
#
_cell.length_a   1.000
_cell.length_b   1.000
_cell.length_c   1.000
_cell.angle_alpha   90.00
_cell.angle_beta   90.00
_cell.angle_gamma   90.00
#
_symmetry.space_group_name_H-M   'P 1'
#
loop_
_entity.id
_entity.type
_entity.pdbx_description
1 polymer ?
#
loop_
_entity_poly.entity_id
_entity_poly.type
_entity_poly.pdbx_seq_one_letter_code
_entity_poly.pdbx_strand_id
1 'polypeptide(L)'
;DGNYDLYKDGKKVSSGDYSFDVLTSTALSEYQAVTPGTNKLLANAWQLTYGGKTSDYEFGTAFPSDAKDVVLEVKGGQQSTVVRVHKWAKTETEDTLLRYFVPRGQSFQSTFGKTLDEVSRPNTSFLGWYSYTDKDSNGQQTNDNYFDPNLIQKNDEVEKNGTPSVFDFTTTLNGEGIDLYAGYKNDARFTTITLDPNYSGADKISVKIYAGKKIGEQLPTVTRDGYTLTGWYTDPVTNVASQLDTDKKATTNPDYPAAGSIWYARWTADSKDNSQLNGLLNNLSRFYVVKNDAGKYVVSDGSNANFVKTKVVKVDGKDTFATTGADLAYTEYNPGYVKTSYDKFVAARKSVLTDLKKELKLANNADINTVYAAVKGELSAEKADTYNRKLANILVGEADFPDVNTSDTDSHTDSIQFMYNQGIVKGYADGTFGYGAPVARVDFIVWLYRAAGSPAVDSQASFTDVTAATVPNQEFRDAIAWAAANKITTGYADGTFAPYARIARQDAAAFIYRAAGSPNYIEDYNSKVFADVTPGDSANHSKAVLWANNNGVVKGFAGSVNRFAGLDTVARQDAAAFLARAIQANLL
;
A
#
# COMPACT_ATOMS: atom_id res chain seq x y z
N ASP A 1 -30.37 -42.76 -46.70
CA ASP A 1 -31.74 -43.17 -47.08
C ASP A 1 -32.85 -42.91 -46.06
N GLY A 2 -32.75 -41.93 -45.14
CA GLY A 2 -33.87 -41.51 -44.28
C GLY A 2 -34.41 -42.54 -43.26
N ASN A 3 -34.00 -43.80 -43.35
CA ASN A 3 -34.43 -44.91 -42.50
C ASN A 3 -33.54 -45.10 -41.26
N TYR A 4 -32.43 -44.38 -41.17
CA TYR A 4 -31.45 -44.48 -40.09
C TYR A 4 -31.03 -43.09 -39.63
N ASP A 5 -30.91 -42.94 -38.31
CA ASP A 5 -30.21 -41.85 -37.65
C ASP A 5 -28.71 -42.20 -37.56
N LEU A 6 -27.85 -41.27 -37.93
CA LEU A 6 -26.40 -41.44 -37.86
C LEU A 6 -25.86 -40.83 -36.56
N TYR A 7 -24.95 -41.53 -35.90
CA TYR A 7 -24.28 -41.08 -34.69
C TYR A 7 -22.77 -41.19 -34.83
N LYS A 8 -22.06 -40.15 -34.39
CA LYS A 8 -20.61 -40.12 -34.29
C LYS A 8 -20.20 -39.76 -32.87
N ASP A 9 -19.38 -40.61 -32.25
CA ASP A 9 -18.97 -40.46 -30.84
C ASP A 9 -20.16 -40.16 -29.91
N GLY A 10 -21.28 -40.86 -30.16
CA GLY A 10 -22.52 -40.72 -29.42
C GLY A 10 -23.36 -39.48 -29.73
N LYS A 11 -22.91 -38.56 -30.57
CA LYS A 11 -23.72 -37.40 -31.02
C LYS A 11 -24.49 -37.75 -32.28
N LYS A 12 -25.78 -37.41 -32.31
CA LYS A 12 -26.57 -37.50 -33.53
C LYS A 12 -26.03 -36.50 -34.56
N VAL A 13 -25.79 -36.96 -35.78
CA VAL A 13 -25.41 -36.12 -36.91
C VAL A 13 -26.68 -35.42 -37.41
N SER A 14 -26.62 -34.11 -37.60
CA SER A 14 -27.75 -33.32 -38.10
C SER A 14 -28.17 -33.81 -39.49
N SER A 15 -29.45 -33.76 -39.82
CA SER A 15 -29.97 -34.30 -41.07
C SER A 15 -29.46 -33.60 -42.34
N GLY A 16 -28.82 -32.44 -42.22
CA GLY A 16 -28.15 -31.71 -43.31
C GLY A 16 -26.67 -32.06 -43.49
N ASP A 17 -26.07 -32.81 -42.56
CA ASP A 17 -24.62 -33.04 -42.47
C ASP A 17 -24.24 -34.49 -42.82
N TYR A 18 -25.00 -35.14 -43.72
CA TYR A 18 -24.68 -36.49 -44.20
C TYR A 18 -23.58 -36.54 -45.27
N SER A 19 -23.04 -35.38 -45.65
CA SER A 19 -21.92 -35.24 -46.57
C SER A 19 -20.72 -34.70 -45.82
N PHE A 20 -19.56 -35.33 -45.99
CA PHE A 20 -18.32 -34.96 -45.31
C PHE A 20 -17.19 -34.82 -46.33
N ASP A 21 -16.43 -33.74 -46.24
CA ASP A 21 -15.16 -33.62 -46.94
C ASP A 21 -14.08 -34.40 -46.18
N VAL A 22 -13.41 -35.31 -46.88
CA VAL A 22 -12.36 -36.15 -46.31
C VAL A 22 -11.17 -36.14 -47.24
N LEU A 23 -9.95 -36.07 -46.70
CA LEU A 23 -8.74 -36.17 -47.52
C LEU A 23 -8.68 -37.54 -48.21
N THR A 24 -8.26 -37.56 -49.47
CA THR A 24 -8.05 -38.82 -50.20
C THR A 24 -7.04 -39.70 -49.44
N SER A 25 -7.20 -41.02 -49.51
CA SER A 25 -6.37 -42.01 -48.80
C SER A 25 -6.39 -41.96 -47.26
N THR A 26 -7.34 -41.23 -46.66
CA THR A 26 -7.59 -41.30 -45.21
C THR A 26 -8.75 -42.23 -44.89
N ALA A 27 -8.76 -42.74 -43.66
CA ALA A 27 -9.84 -43.58 -43.15
C ALA A 27 -10.84 -42.74 -42.34
N LEU A 28 -12.12 -43.09 -42.43
CA LEU A 28 -13.13 -42.52 -41.54
C LEU A 28 -13.09 -43.17 -40.16
N SER A 29 -13.31 -42.34 -39.15
CA SER A 29 -13.74 -42.79 -37.83
C SER A 29 -15.11 -43.46 -37.91
N GLU A 30 -15.37 -44.40 -37.02
CA GLU A 30 -16.61 -45.17 -36.99
C GLU A 30 -17.86 -44.28 -36.81
N TYR A 31 -18.89 -44.59 -37.58
CA TYR A 31 -20.24 -44.07 -37.37
C TYR A 31 -21.21 -45.21 -37.08
N GLN A 32 -22.16 -44.95 -36.19
CA GLN A 32 -23.26 -45.86 -35.90
C GLN A 32 -24.51 -45.40 -36.64
N ALA A 33 -25.16 -46.30 -37.38
CA ALA A 33 -26.45 -46.03 -38.00
C ALA A 33 -27.53 -46.87 -37.33
N VAL A 34 -28.59 -46.20 -36.86
CA VAL A 34 -29.65 -46.85 -36.08
C VAL A 34 -31.03 -46.43 -36.55
N THR A 35 -31.96 -47.37 -36.63
CA THR A 35 -33.34 -47.05 -37.01
C THR A 35 -34.03 -46.10 -36.02
N PRO A 36 -34.89 -45.17 -36.49
CA PRO A 36 -35.77 -44.41 -35.61
C PRO A 36 -36.83 -45.32 -34.96
N GLY A 37 -37.47 -44.87 -33.87
CA GLY A 37 -38.49 -45.64 -33.14
C GLY A 37 -37.98 -46.49 -31.95
N THR A 38 -38.84 -47.32 -31.37
CA THR A 38 -38.62 -48.03 -30.09
C THR A 38 -37.68 -49.23 -30.22
N ASN A 39 -37.78 -49.99 -31.32
CA ASN A 39 -36.88 -51.11 -31.60
C ASN A 39 -35.67 -50.63 -32.40
N LYS A 40 -34.63 -50.20 -31.69
CA LYS A 40 -33.39 -49.69 -32.27
C LYS A 40 -32.58 -50.82 -32.91
N LEU A 41 -32.58 -50.88 -34.24
CA LEU A 41 -31.73 -51.77 -35.02
C LEU A 41 -30.45 -51.04 -35.40
N LEU A 42 -29.32 -51.51 -34.89
CA LEU A 42 -27.99 -51.03 -35.23
C LEU A 42 -27.51 -51.73 -36.50
N ALA A 43 -27.01 -50.96 -37.45
CA ALA A 43 -26.37 -51.44 -38.67
C ALA A 43 -25.36 -52.55 -38.41
N ASN A 44 -25.35 -53.58 -39.25
CA ASN A 44 -24.39 -54.68 -39.14
C ASN A 44 -23.14 -54.45 -40.00
N ALA A 45 -23.31 -53.78 -41.14
CA ALA A 45 -22.25 -53.53 -42.09
C ALA A 45 -22.51 -52.24 -42.86
N TRP A 46 -21.45 -51.74 -43.49
CA TRP A 46 -21.50 -50.62 -44.42
C TRP A 46 -21.10 -51.09 -45.80
N GLN A 47 -21.68 -50.49 -46.82
CA GLN A 47 -21.38 -50.75 -48.22
C GLN A 47 -20.84 -49.48 -48.85
N LEU A 48 -19.66 -49.57 -49.45
CA LEU A 48 -19.01 -48.52 -50.21
C LEU A 48 -19.41 -48.62 -51.67
N THR A 49 -19.92 -47.53 -52.25
CA THR A 49 -20.13 -47.39 -53.69
C THR A 49 -19.35 -46.19 -54.23
N TYR A 50 -18.49 -46.40 -55.23
CA TYR A 50 -17.73 -45.35 -55.91
C TYR A 50 -17.46 -45.75 -57.37
N GLY A 51 -17.58 -44.80 -58.31
CA GLY A 51 -17.28 -45.06 -59.73
C GLY A 51 -18.05 -46.25 -60.36
N GLY A 52 -19.24 -46.57 -59.84
CA GLY A 52 -20.05 -47.73 -60.27
C GLY A 52 -19.61 -49.09 -59.69
N LYS A 53 -18.61 -49.12 -58.82
CA LYS A 53 -18.19 -50.32 -58.07
C LYS A 53 -18.78 -50.31 -56.68
N THR A 54 -19.02 -51.49 -56.14
CA THR A 54 -19.58 -51.65 -54.80
C THR A 54 -18.85 -52.75 -54.02
N SER A 55 -18.51 -52.49 -52.76
CA SER A 55 -17.88 -53.44 -51.83
C SER A 55 -18.38 -53.23 -50.41
N ASP A 56 -18.14 -54.19 -49.51
CA ASP A 56 -18.34 -53.93 -48.08
C ASP A 56 -17.25 -52.98 -47.56
N TYR A 57 -17.58 -52.22 -46.52
CA TYR A 57 -16.72 -51.20 -45.93
C TYR A 57 -16.55 -51.44 -44.43
N GLU A 58 -15.31 -51.38 -43.99
CA GLU A 58 -14.94 -51.42 -42.57
C GLU A 58 -14.30 -50.08 -42.20
N PHE A 59 -14.81 -49.45 -41.14
CA PHE A 59 -14.24 -48.19 -40.66
C PHE A 59 -12.78 -48.38 -40.23
N GLY A 60 -11.95 -47.35 -40.41
CA GLY A 60 -10.50 -47.47 -40.27
C GLY A 60 -9.77 -47.92 -41.53
N THR A 61 -10.49 -48.40 -42.57
CA THR A 61 -9.90 -48.62 -43.90
C THR A 61 -9.92 -47.34 -44.74
N ALA A 62 -8.81 -47.07 -45.44
CA ALA A 62 -8.68 -45.89 -46.28
C ALA A 62 -9.55 -45.99 -47.54
N PHE A 63 -10.13 -44.87 -47.97
CA PHE A 63 -10.85 -44.84 -49.23
C PHE A 63 -9.92 -45.04 -50.43
N PRO A 64 -10.43 -45.62 -51.54
CA PRO A 64 -9.68 -45.75 -52.78
C PRO A 64 -9.10 -44.41 -53.23
N SER A 65 -7.81 -44.37 -53.56
CA SER A 65 -7.10 -43.14 -53.90
C SER A 65 -7.60 -42.45 -55.18
N ASP A 66 -8.32 -43.19 -56.03
CA ASP A 66 -8.91 -42.74 -57.29
C ASP A 66 -10.39 -42.30 -57.14
N ALA A 67 -11.01 -42.49 -55.97
CA ALA A 67 -12.39 -42.09 -55.73
C ALA A 67 -12.51 -40.57 -55.58
N LYS A 68 -13.38 -39.94 -56.39
CA LYS A 68 -13.71 -38.51 -56.29
C LYS A 68 -14.93 -38.25 -55.40
N ASP A 69 -15.91 -39.14 -55.49
CA ASP A 69 -17.13 -39.15 -54.69
C ASP A 69 -17.39 -40.58 -54.22
N VAL A 70 -17.84 -40.72 -52.97
CA VAL A 70 -18.09 -42.00 -52.31
C VAL A 70 -19.47 -41.95 -51.66
N VAL A 71 -20.24 -43.03 -51.80
CA VAL A 71 -21.50 -43.22 -51.08
C VAL A 71 -21.34 -44.40 -50.13
N LEU A 72 -21.67 -44.20 -48.86
CA LEU A 72 -21.75 -45.24 -47.85
C LEU A 72 -23.21 -45.57 -47.54
N GLU A 73 -23.59 -46.82 -47.74
CA GLU A 73 -24.94 -47.33 -47.49
C GLU A 73 -24.94 -48.33 -46.33
N VAL A 74 -26.00 -48.33 -45.54
CA VAL A 74 -26.14 -49.22 -44.38
C VAL A 74 -26.69 -50.57 -44.81
N LYS A 75 -26.13 -51.66 -44.28
CA LYS A 75 -26.61 -53.03 -44.51
C LYS A 75 -27.01 -53.74 -43.21
N GLY A 76 -28.18 -54.37 -43.27
CA GLY A 76 -28.72 -55.20 -42.20
C GLY A 76 -29.03 -54.40 -40.93
N GLY A 77 -29.51 -55.09 -39.90
CA GLY A 77 -29.74 -54.50 -38.59
C GLY A 77 -29.88 -55.57 -37.52
N GLN A 78 -29.21 -55.36 -36.39
CA GLN A 78 -29.34 -56.21 -35.21
C GLN A 78 -29.91 -55.40 -34.04
N GLN A 79 -30.58 -56.09 -33.11
CA GLN A 79 -31.08 -55.43 -31.91
C GLN A 79 -29.92 -54.85 -31.11
N SER A 80 -30.11 -53.63 -30.62
CA SER A 80 -29.12 -52.93 -29.81
C SER A 80 -29.71 -52.47 -28.48
N THR A 81 -28.85 -52.29 -27.49
CA THR A 81 -29.11 -51.53 -26.27
C THR A 81 -28.55 -50.13 -26.45
N VAL A 82 -29.38 -49.10 -26.22
CA VAL A 82 -28.89 -47.72 -26.21
C VAL A 82 -28.29 -47.37 -24.85
N VAL A 83 -27.06 -46.86 -24.84
CA VAL A 83 -26.37 -46.31 -23.68
C VAL A 83 -26.46 -44.79 -23.76
N ARG A 84 -27.26 -44.23 -22.86
CA ARG A 84 -27.55 -42.79 -22.74
C ARG A 84 -26.64 -42.17 -21.69
N VAL A 85 -25.82 -41.21 -22.06
CA VAL A 85 -24.76 -40.67 -21.20
C VAL A 85 -25.12 -39.26 -20.73
N HIS A 86 -25.33 -39.12 -19.43
CA HIS A 86 -25.60 -37.87 -18.72
C HIS A 86 -24.31 -37.37 -18.07
N LYS A 87 -23.80 -36.24 -18.56
CA LYS A 87 -22.52 -35.64 -18.18
C LYS A 87 -22.67 -34.50 -17.18
N TRP A 88 -23.79 -33.78 -17.26
CA TRP A 88 -24.02 -32.50 -16.58
C TRP A 88 -25.17 -32.56 -15.58
N ALA A 89 -26.30 -33.16 -15.95
CA ALA A 89 -27.47 -33.25 -15.09
C ALA A 89 -28.38 -34.42 -15.49
N LYS A 90 -29.18 -34.91 -14.54
CA LYS A 90 -30.21 -35.95 -14.78
C LYS A 90 -31.26 -35.51 -15.81
N THR A 91 -31.44 -34.19 -15.96
CA THR A 91 -32.44 -33.58 -16.85
C THR A 91 -31.83 -33.03 -18.14
N GLU A 92 -30.63 -33.48 -18.54
CA GLU A 92 -30.07 -33.11 -19.84
C GLU A 92 -31.06 -33.37 -20.98
N THR A 93 -31.18 -32.41 -21.89
CA THR A 93 -32.11 -32.53 -23.02
C THR A 93 -31.57 -33.49 -24.05
N GLU A 94 -32.48 -34.04 -24.86
CA GLU A 94 -32.16 -35.02 -25.91
C GLU A 94 -31.01 -34.59 -26.84
N ASP A 95 -30.86 -33.29 -27.11
CA ASP A 95 -29.84 -32.75 -28.01
C ASP A 95 -28.44 -32.68 -27.39
N THR A 96 -28.35 -32.73 -26.06
CA THR A 96 -27.08 -32.64 -25.30
C THR A 96 -26.56 -34.00 -24.84
N LEU A 97 -27.43 -35.01 -24.83
CA LEU A 97 -27.17 -36.37 -24.39
C LEU A 97 -26.40 -37.16 -25.45
N LEU A 98 -25.30 -37.82 -25.05
CA LEU A 98 -24.62 -38.78 -25.93
C LEU A 98 -25.34 -40.13 -25.91
N ARG A 99 -25.47 -40.77 -27.07
CA ARG A 99 -26.13 -42.06 -27.26
C ARG A 99 -25.23 -43.00 -28.03
N TYR A 100 -24.74 -44.02 -27.34
CA TYR A 100 -23.99 -45.11 -27.95
C TYR A 100 -24.89 -46.32 -28.09
N PHE A 101 -24.74 -47.07 -29.17
CA PHE A 101 -25.57 -48.24 -29.44
C PHE A 101 -24.71 -49.49 -29.38
N VAL A 102 -25.05 -50.41 -28.50
CA VAL A 102 -24.29 -51.64 -28.26
C VAL A 102 -25.13 -52.82 -28.76
N PRO A 103 -24.62 -53.71 -29.63
CA PRO A 103 -25.35 -54.92 -30.00
C PRO A 103 -25.82 -55.71 -28.77
N ARG A 104 -27.05 -56.21 -28.76
CA ARG A 104 -27.54 -57.03 -27.64
C ARG A 104 -26.64 -58.27 -27.46
N GLY A 105 -26.32 -58.58 -26.21
CA GLY A 105 -25.39 -59.66 -25.88
C GLY A 105 -23.91 -59.27 -25.98
N GLN A 106 -23.59 -58.01 -26.26
CA GLN A 106 -22.23 -57.45 -26.21
C GLN A 106 -22.07 -56.47 -25.03
N SER A 107 -20.82 -56.19 -24.68
CA SER A 107 -20.48 -55.14 -23.70
C SER A 107 -20.09 -53.84 -24.43
N PHE A 108 -20.14 -52.71 -23.72
CA PHE A 108 -19.67 -51.44 -24.29
C PHE A 108 -18.20 -51.52 -24.68
N GLN A 109 -17.36 -52.08 -23.80
CA GLN A 109 -15.93 -52.20 -24.06
C GLN A 109 -15.62 -53.17 -25.20
N SER A 110 -16.34 -54.29 -25.32
CA SER A 110 -16.14 -55.21 -26.46
C SER A 110 -16.61 -54.62 -27.79
N THR A 111 -17.58 -53.70 -27.78
CA THR A 111 -18.09 -53.04 -28.99
C THR A 111 -17.15 -51.94 -29.47
N PHE A 112 -16.67 -51.07 -28.58
CA PHE A 112 -15.88 -49.89 -28.96
C PHE A 112 -14.37 -50.03 -28.71
N GLY A 113 -13.93 -51.13 -28.07
CA GLY A 113 -12.53 -51.32 -27.66
C GLY A 113 -12.05 -50.34 -26.58
N LYS A 114 -12.95 -49.54 -26.00
CA LYS A 114 -12.66 -48.48 -25.03
C LYS A 114 -13.80 -48.28 -24.03
N THR A 115 -13.52 -47.58 -22.94
CA THR A 115 -14.54 -47.02 -22.04
C THR A 115 -14.92 -45.60 -22.49
N LEU A 116 -15.83 -44.96 -21.77
CA LEU A 116 -16.02 -43.52 -21.89
C LEU A 116 -14.88 -42.78 -21.18
N ASP A 117 -14.41 -41.71 -21.81
CA ASP A 117 -13.40 -40.82 -21.23
C ASP A 117 -13.91 -40.17 -19.94
N GLU A 118 -12.98 -39.80 -19.05
CA GLU A 118 -13.32 -38.94 -17.92
C GLU A 118 -13.88 -37.61 -18.44
N VAL A 119 -15.03 -37.22 -17.92
CA VAL A 119 -15.61 -35.92 -18.29
C VAL A 119 -14.89 -34.84 -17.50
N SER A 120 -14.18 -33.96 -18.20
CA SER A 120 -13.53 -32.82 -17.57
C SER A 120 -14.58 -31.79 -17.10
N ARG A 121 -14.97 -31.87 -15.84
CA ARG A 121 -15.62 -30.76 -15.14
C ARG A 121 -14.55 -29.88 -14.50
N PRO A 122 -14.57 -28.55 -14.73
CA PRO A 122 -13.60 -27.67 -14.10
C PRO A 122 -13.68 -27.73 -12.57
N ASN A 123 -12.63 -28.24 -11.92
CA ASN A 123 -12.42 -28.25 -10.46
C ASN A 123 -13.30 -29.22 -9.67
N THR A 124 -13.44 -30.45 -10.16
CA THR A 124 -14.13 -31.55 -9.46
C THR A 124 -13.32 -32.84 -9.61
N SER A 125 -13.39 -33.76 -8.64
CA SER A 125 -12.90 -35.12 -8.88
C SER A 125 -14.01 -35.96 -9.50
N PHE A 126 -13.75 -36.49 -10.70
CA PHE A 126 -14.61 -37.50 -11.32
C PHE A 126 -14.60 -38.77 -10.44
N LEU A 127 -15.79 -39.25 -10.09
CA LEU A 127 -15.98 -40.42 -9.23
C LEU A 127 -16.28 -41.70 -10.01
N GLY A 128 -16.48 -41.60 -11.33
CA GLY A 128 -16.84 -42.73 -12.18
C GLY A 128 -18.19 -42.56 -12.88
N TRP A 129 -18.52 -43.56 -13.71
CA TRP A 129 -19.79 -43.69 -14.39
C TRP A 129 -20.71 -44.63 -13.62
N TYR A 130 -21.98 -44.30 -13.46
CA TYR A 130 -22.93 -45.07 -12.65
C TYR A 130 -24.18 -45.40 -13.47
N SER A 131 -24.66 -46.63 -13.37
CA SER A 131 -25.97 -47.02 -13.92
C SER A 131 -27.06 -46.76 -12.90
N TYR A 132 -28.19 -46.19 -13.30
CA TYR A 132 -29.28 -45.87 -12.38
C TYR A 132 -30.20 -47.07 -12.05
N THR A 133 -30.06 -48.17 -12.76
CA THR A 133 -30.89 -49.37 -12.58
C THR A 133 -30.44 -50.27 -11.43
N ASP A 134 -29.32 -49.95 -10.77
CA ASP A 134 -28.86 -50.68 -9.59
C ASP A 134 -29.90 -50.55 -8.48
N LYS A 135 -30.39 -51.70 -8.03
CA LYS A 135 -31.34 -51.81 -6.95
C LYS A 135 -30.69 -52.52 -5.78
N ASP A 136 -30.98 -52.07 -4.56
CA ASP A 136 -30.59 -52.79 -3.36
C ASP A 136 -31.36 -54.11 -3.25
N SER A 137 -31.05 -54.90 -2.21
CA SER A 137 -31.75 -56.14 -1.90
C SER A 137 -33.27 -56.00 -1.71
N ASN A 138 -33.76 -54.76 -1.54
CA ASN A 138 -35.18 -54.44 -1.36
C ASN A 138 -35.84 -53.90 -2.63
N GLY A 139 -35.12 -53.87 -3.76
CA GLY A 139 -35.63 -53.39 -5.04
C GLY A 139 -35.68 -51.87 -5.18
N GLN A 140 -35.11 -51.12 -4.22
CA GLN A 140 -35.02 -49.65 -4.29
C GLN A 140 -33.80 -49.23 -5.11
N GLN A 141 -33.96 -48.21 -5.96
CA GLN A 141 -32.84 -47.65 -6.72
C GLN A 141 -31.80 -47.06 -5.75
N THR A 142 -30.59 -47.61 -5.76
CA THR A 142 -29.52 -47.20 -4.82
C THR A 142 -28.94 -45.85 -5.19
N ASN A 143 -28.86 -45.56 -6.50
CA ASN A 143 -28.03 -44.47 -7.00
C ASN A 143 -28.78 -43.12 -7.04
N ASP A 144 -30.11 -43.14 -6.99
CA ASP A 144 -30.96 -41.93 -6.93
C ASP A 144 -30.87 -41.20 -5.59
N ASN A 145 -30.58 -41.97 -4.54
CA ASN A 145 -30.27 -41.43 -3.22
C ASN A 145 -28.84 -40.91 -3.13
N TYR A 146 -27.93 -41.41 -3.98
CA TYR A 146 -26.50 -41.07 -3.93
C TYR A 146 -26.17 -39.72 -4.59
N PHE A 147 -26.79 -39.42 -5.75
CA PHE A 147 -26.62 -38.15 -6.45
C PHE A 147 -27.87 -37.29 -6.42
N ASP A 148 -27.70 -35.97 -6.54
CA ASP A 148 -28.81 -35.03 -6.76
C ASP A 148 -29.08 -34.80 -8.27
N PRO A 149 -30.04 -33.94 -8.66
CA PRO A 149 -30.37 -33.72 -10.07
C PRO A 149 -29.22 -33.26 -10.97
N ASN A 150 -28.10 -32.72 -10.44
CA ASN A 150 -26.92 -32.39 -11.26
C ASN A 150 -25.75 -33.36 -11.07
N LEU A 151 -26.05 -34.59 -10.62
CA LEU A 151 -25.16 -35.74 -10.58
C LEU A 151 -23.99 -35.55 -9.59
N ILE A 152 -24.24 -34.78 -8.53
CA ILE A 152 -23.27 -34.46 -7.49
C ILE A 152 -23.55 -35.30 -6.24
N GLN A 153 -22.48 -35.82 -5.62
CA GLN A 153 -22.57 -36.57 -4.37
C GLN A 153 -23.25 -35.73 -3.28
N LYS A 154 -24.30 -36.24 -2.64
CA LYS A 154 -25.09 -35.47 -1.66
C LYS A 154 -24.38 -35.23 -0.32
N ASN A 155 -23.49 -36.12 0.12
CA ASN A 155 -22.76 -35.98 1.38
C ASN A 155 -21.47 -36.82 1.39
N ASP A 156 -20.41 -36.31 2.02
CA ASP A 156 -19.09 -36.97 2.08
C ASP A 156 -19.00 -38.04 3.18
N GLU A 157 -19.89 -38.01 4.18
CA GLU A 157 -19.77 -38.82 5.41
C GLU A 157 -20.94 -39.77 5.72
N VAL A 158 -21.87 -40.04 4.81
CA VAL A 158 -23.04 -40.88 5.17
C VAL A 158 -23.15 -42.11 4.29
N GLU A 159 -22.83 -43.26 4.91
CA GLU A 159 -23.41 -44.56 4.62
C GLU A 159 -24.93 -44.44 4.51
N LYS A 160 -25.47 -44.42 3.30
CA LYS A 160 -26.88 -44.68 3.05
C LYS A 160 -27.00 -45.76 1.98
N ASN A 161 -27.41 -46.94 2.44
CA ASN A 161 -27.77 -48.13 1.66
C ASN A 161 -26.67 -48.74 0.77
N GLY A 162 -25.40 -48.55 1.14
CA GLY A 162 -24.24 -49.17 0.49
C GLY A 162 -23.51 -48.24 -0.50
N THR A 163 -22.29 -48.63 -0.85
CA THR A 163 -21.49 -47.94 -1.88
C THR A 163 -22.12 -48.23 -3.25
N PRO A 164 -22.51 -47.21 -4.04
CA PRO A 164 -23.00 -47.43 -5.39
C PRO A 164 -21.92 -48.10 -6.24
N SER A 165 -22.32 -49.05 -7.07
CA SER A 165 -21.38 -49.74 -7.96
C SER A 165 -21.07 -48.85 -9.15
N VAL A 166 -19.79 -48.59 -9.38
CA VAL A 166 -19.34 -47.98 -10.63
C VAL A 166 -19.68 -48.94 -11.76
N PHE A 167 -20.21 -48.42 -12.86
CA PHE A 167 -20.60 -49.20 -14.03
C PHE A 167 -19.39 -49.92 -14.62
N ASP A 168 -19.47 -51.25 -14.68
CA ASP A 168 -18.47 -52.08 -15.33
C ASP A 168 -18.76 -52.18 -16.83
N PHE A 169 -17.91 -51.53 -17.64
CA PHE A 169 -18.03 -51.50 -19.09
C PHE A 169 -17.81 -52.85 -19.79
N THR A 170 -17.39 -53.89 -19.05
CA THR A 170 -17.32 -55.28 -19.53
C THR A 170 -18.65 -56.03 -19.39
N THR A 171 -19.63 -55.46 -18.69
CA THR A 171 -20.94 -56.07 -18.49
C THR A 171 -21.70 -56.25 -19.81
N THR A 172 -22.24 -57.44 -20.03
CA THR A 172 -23.08 -57.75 -21.20
C THR A 172 -24.42 -57.03 -21.13
N LEU A 173 -24.78 -56.30 -22.20
CA LEU A 173 -26.00 -55.49 -22.28
C LEU A 173 -27.08 -56.20 -23.09
N ASN A 174 -28.26 -56.39 -22.49
CA ASN A 174 -29.39 -57.11 -23.09
C ASN A 174 -30.72 -56.33 -23.09
N GLY A 175 -30.77 -55.14 -22.48
CA GLY A 175 -31.98 -54.34 -22.34
C GLY A 175 -32.33 -53.48 -23.56
N GLU A 176 -33.43 -52.71 -23.47
CA GLU A 176 -33.79 -51.69 -24.47
C GLU A 176 -32.95 -50.41 -24.34
N GLY A 177 -32.51 -50.08 -23.13
CA GLY A 177 -31.60 -48.97 -22.89
C GLY A 177 -31.08 -48.93 -21.45
N ILE A 178 -29.97 -48.21 -21.27
CA ILE A 178 -29.34 -47.93 -19.98
C ILE A 178 -28.95 -46.46 -19.93
N ASP A 179 -29.14 -45.83 -18.77
CA ASP A 179 -28.68 -44.47 -18.51
C ASP A 179 -27.43 -44.53 -17.62
N LEU A 180 -26.35 -43.95 -18.13
CA LEU A 180 -25.08 -43.78 -17.43
C LEU A 180 -24.94 -42.32 -16.99
N TYR A 181 -24.62 -42.14 -15.72
CA TYR A 181 -24.50 -40.82 -15.09
C TYR A 181 -23.06 -40.62 -14.61
N ALA A 182 -22.46 -39.49 -14.96
CA ALA A 182 -21.15 -39.09 -14.45
C ALA A 182 -21.27 -38.63 -12.99
N GLY A 183 -20.58 -39.28 -12.06
CA GLY A 183 -20.54 -38.89 -10.66
C GLY A 183 -19.40 -37.93 -10.34
N TYR A 184 -19.66 -36.92 -9.51
CA TYR A 184 -18.64 -35.97 -9.03
C TYR A 184 -18.79 -35.65 -7.54
N LYS A 185 -17.71 -35.18 -6.90
CA LYS A 185 -17.71 -34.70 -5.50
C LYS A 185 -18.62 -33.48 -5.27
N ASN A 186 -19.05 -33.28 -4.03
CA ASN A 186 -20.02 -32.25 -3.64
C ASN A 186 -19.53 -30.80 -3.79
N ASP A 187 -18.25 -30.56 -3.56
CA ASP A 187 -17.59 -29.26 -3.62
C ASP A 187 -17.46 -28.67 -5.04
N ALA A 188 -18.04 -29.33 -6.04
CA ALA A 188 -17.94 -29.05 -7.46
C ALA A 188 -18.78 -27.87 -7.98
N ARG A 189 -19.84 -27.46 -7.30
CA ARG A 189 -20.77 -26.44 -7.82
C ARG A 189 -20.32 -25.05 -7.44
N PHE A 190 -20.13 -24.15 -8.41
CA PHE A 190 -19.88 -22.74 -8.15
C PHE A 190 -20.55 -21.83 -9.17
N THR A 191 -20.76 -20.58 -8.79
CA THR A 191 -21.07 -19.47 -9.69
C THR A 191 -19.87 -18.53 -9.76
N THR A 192 -19.71 -17.79 -10.87
CA THR A 192 -18.67 -16.77 -10.98
C THR A 192 -19.30 -15.40 -10.78
N ILE A 193 -18.74 -14.61 -9.88
CA ILE A 193 -19.08 -13.19 -9.69
C ILE A 193 -17.84 -12.33 -9.95
N THR A 194 -18.06 -11.05 -10.20
CA THR A 194 -17.00 -10.05 -10.27
C THR A 194 -17.09 -9.14 -9.07
N LEU A 195 -15.98 -8.97 -8.37
CA LEU A 195 -15.82 -7.99 -7.31
C LEU A 195 -15.07 -6.78 -7.88
N ASP A 196 -15.66 -5.61 -7.78
CA ASP A 196 -15.04 -4.34 -8.15
C ASP A 196 -14.68 -3.59 -6.86
N PRO A 197 -13.37 -3.48 -6.50
CA PRO A 197 -12.97 -2.76 -5.31
C PRO A 197 -13.37 -1.28 -5.31
N ASN A 198 -13.84 -0.73 -6.44
CA ASN A 198 -14.54 0.55 -6.49
C ASN A 198 -13.69 1.74 -5.98
N TYR A 199 -12.41 1.76 -6.36
CA TYR A 199 -11.51 2.91 -6.19
C TYR A 199 -10.52 3.02 -7.36
N SER A 200 -9.99 4.22 -7.60
CA SER A 200 -9.12 4.50 -8.74
C SER A 200 -7.86 3.65 -8.73
N GLY A 201 -7.61 2.92 -9.82
CA GLY A 201 -6.42 2.07 -9.98
C GLY A 201 -6.56 0.65 -9.40
N ALA A 202 -7.73 0.26 -8.90
CA ALA A 202 -7.98 -1.12 -8.51
C ALA A 202 -8.43 -1.99 -9.70
N ASP A 203 -7.90 -3.21 -9.79
CA ASP A 203 -8.36 -4.21 -10.75
C ASP A 203 -9.59 -4.95 -10.23
N LYS A 204 -10.47 -5.35 -11.15
CA LYS A 204 -11.62 -6.20 -10.85
C LYS A 204 -11.16 -7.63 -10.59
N ILE A 205 -11.80 -8.29 -9.64
CA ILE A 205 -11.46 -9.64 -9.21
C ILE A 205 -12.58 -10.59 -9.59
N SER A 206 -12.31 -11.60 -10.42
CA SER A 206 -13.26 -12.69 -10.68
C SER A 206 -13.17 -13.74 -9.58
N VAL A 207 -14.29 -14.03 -8.92
CA VAL A 207 -14.36 -14.95 -7.78
C VAL A 207 -15.35 -16.08 -8.08
N LYS A 208 -14.93 -17.31 -7.78
CA LYS A 208 -15.80 -18.49 -7.81
C LYS A 208 -16.42 -18.69 -6.43
N ILE A 209 -17.75 -18.74 -6.37
CA ILE A 209 -18.53 -18.94 -5.15
C ILE A 209 -19.16 -20.32 -5.21
N TYR A 210 -18.61 -21.25 -4.43
CA TYR A 210 -19.05 -22.63 -4.33
C TYR A 210 -20.33 -22.77 -3.51
N ALA A 211 -21.27 -23.55 -4.02
CA ALA A 211 -22.55 -23.86 -3.41
C ALA A 211 -22.35 -24.61 -2.08
N GLY A 212 -23.27 -24.40 -1.15
CA GLY A 212 -23.26 -25.04 0.18
C GLY A 212 -22.27 -24.43 1.18
N LYS A 213 -21.31 -23.62 0.71
CA LYS A 213 -20.37 -22.85 1.55
C LYS A 213 -20.90 -21.43 1.79
N LYS A 214 -20.53 -20.82 2.91
CA LYS A 214 -20.85 -19.41 3.18
C LYS A 214 -20.16 -18.52 2.17
N ILE A 215 -20.84 -17.48 1.69
CA ILE A 215 -20.29 -16.61 0.64
C ILE A 215 -19.05 -15.85 1.14
N GLY A 216 -19.10 -15.27 2.35
CA GLY A 216 -18.03 -14.47 2.92
C GLY A 216 -16.71 -15.21 3.09
N GLU A 217 -16.75 -16.50 3.46
CA GLU A 217 -15.57 -17.36 3.62
C GLU A 217 -14.84 -17.64 2.30
N GLN A 218 -15.46 -17.31 1.17
CA GLN A 218 -14.96 -17.56 -0.18
C GLN A 218 -14.51 -16.27 -0.88
N LEU A 219 -14.76 -15.11 -0.27
CA LEU A 219 -14.36 -13.83 -0.83
C LEU A 219 -12.88 -13.56 -0.53
N PRO A 220 -12.12 -13.00 -1.48
CA PRO A 220 -10.77 -12.55 -1.21
C PRO A 220 -10.79 -11.39 -0.22
N THR A 221 -9.74 -11.29 0.60
CA THR A 221 -9.49 -10.08 1.38
C THR A 221 -9.07 -8.96 0.43
N VAL A 222 -9.82 -7.86 0.43
CA VAL A 222 -9.44 -6.63 -0.27
C VAL A 222 -9.13 -5.57 0.77
N THR A 223 -8.05 -4.83 0.55
CA THR A 223 -7.61 -3.75 1.44
C THR A 223 -7.56 -2.45 0.66
N ARG A 224 -7.91 -1.36 1.33
CA ARG A 224 -7.75 0.00 0.84
C ARG A 224 -7.23 0.84 1.99
N ASP A 225 -6.02 1.38 1.86
CA ASP A 225 -5.35 2.09 2.95
C ASP A 225 -6.21 3.22 3.52
N GLY A 226 -6.50 3.16 4.82
CA GLY A 226 -7.33 4.11 5.55
C GLY A 226 -8.84 3.94 5.37
N TYR A 227 -9.30 2.81 4.83
CA TYR A 227 -10.72 2.49 4.69
C TYR A 227 -11.04 1.03 5.07
N THR A 228 -12.12 0.86 5.84
CA THR A 228 -12.74 -0.41 6.18
C THR A 228 -13.80 -0.74 5.13
N LEU A 229 -13.72 -1.94 4.56
CA LEU A 229 -14.77 -2.48 3.71
C LEU A 229 -16.05 -2.68 4.55
N THR A 230 -17.13 -1.99 4.18
CA THR A 230 -18.44 -2.18 4.83
C THR A 230 -19.27 -3.28 4.20
N GLY A 231 -18.95 -3.62 2.95
CA GLY A 231 -19.59 -4.71 2.23
C GLY A 231 -19.51 -4.56 0.72
N TRP A 232 -20.12 -5.52 0.04
CA TRP A 232 -20.22 -5.59 -1.41
C TRP A 232 -21.65 -5.30 -1.83
N TYR A 233 -21.87 -4.49 -2.86
CA TYR A 233 -23.19 -3.99 -3.23
C TYR A 233 -23.45 -4.07 -4.73
N THR A 234 -24.72 -4.20 -5.13
CA THR A 234 -25.10 -4.28 -6.56
C THR A 234 -24.90 -2.98 -7.35
N ASP A 235 -24.73 -1.84 -6.66
CA ASP A 235 -24.54 -0.52 -7.27
C ASP A 235 -23.47 0.30 -6.51
N PRO A 236 -22.58 1.01 -7.23
CA PRO A 236 -21.42 1.67 -6.64
C PRO A 236 -21.73 2.94 -5.83
N VAL A 237 -22.90 3.58 -5.97
CA VAL A 237 -23.13 4.96 -5.48
C VAL A 237 -24.48 5.19 -4.78
N THR A 238 -25.53 4.41 -5.08
CA THR A 238 -26.91 4.73 -4.66
C THR A 238 -27.35 4.07 -3.34
N ASN A 239 -28.21 4.75 -2.57
CA ASN A 239 -28.79 4.19 -1.33
C ASN A 239 -29.81 3.05 -1.57
N VAL A 240 -30.06 2.65 -2.81
CA VAL A 240 -31.04 1.60 -3.19
C VAL A 240 -30.37 0.26 -3.51
N ALA A 241 -29.06 0.14 -3.29
CA ALA A 241 -28.31 -1.06 -3.60
C ALA A 241 -28.59 -2.21 -2.63
N SER A 242 -28.61 -3.44 -3.14
CA SER A 242 -28.64 -4.65 -2.31
C SER A 242 -27.23 -5.03 -1.89
N GLN A 243 -27.04 -5.32 -0.61
CA GLN A 243 -25.77 -5.83 -0.08
C GLN A 243 -25.63 -7.33 -0.36
N LEU A 244 -24.40 -7.78 -0.62
CA LEU A 244 -24.03 -9.18 -0.65
C LEU A 244 -24.10 -9.73 0.77
N ASP A 245 -25.03 -10.63 1.01
CA ASP A 245 -25.21 -11.40 2.23
C ASP A 245 -24.09 -12.43 2.30
N THR A 246 -23.07 -12.10 3.08
CA THR A 246 -21.86 -12.92 3.23
C THR A 246 -22.07 -14.11 4.15
N ASP A 247 -23.10 -14.10 5.00
CA ASP A 247 -23.42 -15.20 5.91
C ASP A 247 -24.28 -16.29 5.25
N LYS A 248 -24.97 -15.95 4.15
CA LYS A 248 -25.75 -16.90 3.38
C LYS A 248 -24.87 -17.95 2.71
N LYS A 249 -25.34 -19.20 2.74
CA LYS A 249 -24.77 -20.28 1.93
C LYS A 249 -25.18 -20.10 0.47
N ALA A 250 -24.22 -20.16 -0.45
CA ALA A 250 -24.52 -20.09 -1.87
C ALA A 250 -25.39 -21.27 -2.30
N THR A 251 -26.42 -21.02 -3.11
CA THR A 251 -27.38 -22.04 -3.53
C THR A 251 -27.00 -22.67 -4.87
N THR A 252 -27.55 -23.85 -5.13
CA THR A 252 -27.24 -24.66 -6.32
C THR A 252 -28.05 -24.28 -7.57
N ASN A 253 -28.92 -23.26 -7.48
CA ASN A 253 -29.81 -22.79 -8.54
C ASN A 253 -30.10 -21.29 -8.30
N PRO A 254 -30.19 -20.46 -9.36
CA PRO A 254 -29.32 -19.31 -9.66
C PRO A 254 -29.60 -18.04 -8.85
N ASP A 255 -30.31 -18.15 -7.73
CA ASP A 255 -30.97 -16.99 -7.13
C ASP A 255 -29.99 -16.13 -6.31
N TYR A 256 -28.86 -16.67 -5.83
CA TYR A 256 -27.93 -15.87 -5.03
C TYR A 256 -26.51 -16.45 -4.77
N PRO A 257 -25.42 -15.69 -5.05
CA PRO A 257 -25.39 -14.50 -5.90
C PRO A 257 -25.57 -14.91 -7.38
N ALA A 258 -26.24 -14.05 -8.16
CA ALA A 258 -26.52 -14.34 -9.56
C ALA A 258 -25.22 -14.52 -10.38
N ALA A 259 -25.20 -15.49 -11.29
CA ALA A 259 -24.05 -15.73 -12.16
C ALA A 259 -23.71 -14.52 -13.04
N GLY A 260 -22.44 -14.15 -13.08
CA GLY A 260 -21.94 -13.00 -13.84
C GLY A 260 -22.23 -11.64 -13.19
N SER A 261 -22.82 -11.59 -11.99
CA SER A 261 -23.08 -10.34 -11.28
C SER A 261 -21.78 -9.60 -10.90
N ILE A 262 -21.84 -8.27 -10.91
CA ILE A 262 -20.77 -7.39 -10.44
C ILE A 262 -21.18 -6.81 -9.09
N TRP A 263 -20.26 -6.86 -8.12
CA TRP A 263 -20.46 -6.31 -6.79
C TRP A 263 -19.38 -5.29 -6.48
N TYR A 264 -19.80 -4.11 -6.08
CA TYR A 264 -18.95 -2.96 -5.82
C TYR A 264 -18.67 -2.85 -4.32
N ALA A 265 -17.40 -2.72 -3.95
CA ALA A 265 -17.03 -2.46 -2.57
C ALA A 265 -17.55 -1.09 -2.13
N ARG A 266 -18.09 -1.04 -0.90
CA ARG A 266 -18.28 0.22 -0.17
C ARG A 266 -17.30 0.29 0.97
N TRP A 267 -16.77 1.49 1.14
CA TRP A 267 -15.67 1.77 2.04
C TRP A 267 -16.12 2.82 3.04
N THR A 268 -15.81 2.62 4.31
CA THR A 268 -15.88 3.66 5.34
C THR A 268 -14.46 4.03 5.72
N ALA A 269 -14.14 5.32 5.77
CA ALA A 269 -12.84 5.75 6.25
C ALA A 269 -12.61 5.23 7.68
N ASP A 270 -11.43 4.68 7.95
CA ASP A 270 -11.08 4.05 9.24
C ASP A 270 -11.11 5.05 10.41
N SER A 271 -11.02 6.35 10.11
CA SER A 271 -11.12 7.42 11.09
C SER A 271 -12.44 8.19 10.96
N LYS A 272 -13.29 8.13 12.00
CA LYS A 272 -14.22 9.23 12.33
C LYS A 272 -13.51 10.44 12.96
N ASP A 273 -12.21 10.32 13.21
CA ASP A 273 -11.37 11.38 13.77
C ASP A 273 -10.50 12.02 12.67
N ASN A 274 -10.95 13.17 12.17
CA ASN A 274 -10.28 13.98 11.15
C ASN A 274 -8.98 14.63 11.65
N SER A 275 -8.49 14.36 12.87
CA SER A 275 -7.34 15.05 13.47
C SER A 275 -6.07 15.03 12.59
N GLN A 276 -5.76 13.91 11.95
CA GLN A 276 -4.59 13.74 11.08
C GLN A 276 -4.75 14.48 9.73
N LEU A 277 -5.92 14.32 9.10
CA LEU A 277 -6.27 15.04 7.86
C LEU A 277 -6.30 16.55 8.09
N ASN A 278 -6.92 16.99 9.19
CA ASN A 278 -6.96 18.39 9.62
C ASN A 278 -5.55 18.92 9.89
N GLY A 279 -4.65 18.11 10.47
CA GLY A 279 -3.25 18.48 10.65
C GLY A 279 -2.57 18.84 9.34
N LEU A 280 -2.68 17.99 8.32
CA LEU A 280 -2.14 18.28 6.99
C LEU A 280 -2.80 19.51 6.38
N LEU A 281 -4.13 19.57 6.37
CA LEU A 281 -4.89 20.68 5.79
C LEU A 281 -4.49 22.02 6.45
N ASN A 282 -4.35 22.06 7.78
CA ASN A 282 -3.88 23.25 8.50
C ASN A 282 -2.47 23.66 8.06
N ASN A 283 -1.56 22.71 7.86
CA ASN A 283 -0.20 23.00 7.41
C ASN A 283 -0.15 23.42 5.93
N LEU A 284 -1.03 22.89 5.09
CA LEU A 284 -1.16 23.34 3.70
C LEU A 284 -1.70 24.77 3.62
N SER A 285 -2.63 25.13 4.50
CA SER A 285 -3.27 26.45 4.47
C SER A 285 -2.46 27.58 5.13
N ARG A 286 -1.62 27.24 6.12
CA ARG A 286 -0.83 28.21 6.90
C ARG A 286 -0.11 29.25 6.06
N PHE A 287 -0.02 30.49 6.53
CA PHE A 287 0.73 31.59 5.92
C PHE A 287 0.24 32.09 4.56
N TYR A 288 -0.67 31.38 3.88
CA TYR A 288 -1.32 31.95 2.71
C TYR A 288 -2.28 33.06 3.10
N VAL A 289 -2.39 34.07 2.23
CA VAL A 289 -3.45 35.06 2.34
C VAL A 289 -4.78 34.41 1.95
N VAL A 290 -5.75 34.51 2.86
CA VAL A 290 -7.09 33.93 2.73
C VAL A 290 -8.16 34.98 3.03
N LYS A 291 -9.38 34.73 2.57
CA LYS A 291 -10.54 35.50 2.97
C LYS A 291 -11.22 34.83 4.17
N ASN A 292 -11.24 35.51 5.32
CA ASN A 292 -11.93 35.00 6.51
C ASN A 292 -13.46 35.14 6.39
N ASP A 293 -14.19 34.61 7.37
CA ASP A 293 -15.66 34.61 7.39
C ASP A 293 -16.27 36.02 7.42
N ALA A 294 -15.55 36.99 7.97
CA ALA A 294 -15.93 38.40 7.95
C ALA A 294 -15.63 39.08 6.60
N GLY A 295 -15.17 38.33 5.59
CA GLY A 295 -14.83 38.81 4.26
C GLY A 295 -13.53 39.61 4.18
N LYS A 296 -12.73 39.66 5.25
CA LYS A 296 -11.43 40.36 5.30
C LYS A 296 -10.31 39.45 4.81
N TYR A 297 -9.31 40.06 4.18
CA TYR A 297 -8.08 39.38 3.77
C TYR A 297 -7.11 39.32 4.93
N VAL A 298 -6.75 38.10 5.33
CA VAL A 298 -5.88 37.83 6.48
C VAL A 298 -4.88 36.74 6.11
N VAL A 299 -3.81 36.63 6.89
CA VAL A 299 -2.87 35.50 6.79
C VAL A 299 -3.48 34.32 7.53
N SER A 300 -3.58 33.15 6.89
CA SER A 300 -4.13 31.95 7.52
C SER A 300 -3.18 31.42 8.61
N ASP A 301 -3.74 31.08 9.77
CA ASP A 301 -3.06 30.39 10.87
C ASP A 301 -3.17 28.85 10.76
N GLY A 302 -3.86 28.38 9.72
CA GLY A 302 -4.23 26.97 9.53
C GLY A 302 -5.74 26.76 9.46
N SER A 303 -6.54 27.66 10.03
CA SER A 303 -8.00 27.47 10.18
C SER A 303 -8.83 27.73 8.92
N ASN A 304 -8.29 28.47 7.95
CA ASN A 304 -9.02 28.96 6.78
C ASN A 304 -8.33 28.58 5.46
N ALA A 305 -9.11 28.15 4.46
CA ALA A 305 -8.62 27.66 3.17
C ALA A 305 -9.19 28.39 1.94
N ASN A 306 -9.81 29.55 2.13
CA ASN A 306 -10.28 30.40 1.04
C ASN A 306 -9.10 31.19 0.45
N PHE A 307 -8.18 30.49 -0.20
CA PHE A 307 -6.95 31.06 -0.75
C PHE A 307 -7.28 32.07 -1.85
N VAL A 308 -6.68 33.25 -1.76
CA VAL A 308 -6.89 34.33 -2.72
C VAL A 308 -5.57 34.79 -3.33
N LYS A 309 -5.61 35.13 -4.62
CA LYS A 309 -4.46 35.77 -5.26
C LYS A 309 -4.41 37.24 -4.88
N THR A 310 -3.29 37.68 -4.34
CA THR A 310 -3.06 39.04 -3.83
C THR A 310 -1.68 39.54 -4.21
N LYS A 311 -1.37 40.78 -3.83
CA LYS A 311 -0.01 41.31 -3.77
C LYS A 311 0.15 42.16 -2.51
N VAL A 312 1.35 42.19 -1.92
CA VAL A 312 1.66 43.05 -0.77
C VAL A 312 1.86 44.49 -1.25
N VAL A 313 1.17 45.44 -0.61
CA VAL A 313 1.31 46.88 -0.84
C VAL A 313 1.41 47.60 0.50
N LYS A 314 2.10 48.74 0.53
CA LYS A 314 2.20 49.57 1.74
C LYS A 314 1.10 50.62 1.76
N VAL A 315 0.33 50.64 2.84
CA VAL A 315 -0.66 51.69 3.15
C VAL A 315 -0.32 52.21 4.54
N ASP A 316 -0.05 53.51 4.68
CA ASP A 316 0.37 54.15 5.93
C ASP A 316 1.57 53.48 6.61
N GLY A 317 2.53 53.02 5.81
CA GLY A 317 3.74 52.33 6.29
C GLY A 317 3.53 50.88 6.74
N LYS A 318 2.30 50.36 6.69
CA LYS A 318 1.95 48.98 7.02
C LYS A 318 1.72 48.14 5.78
N ASP A 319 2.13 46.89 5.83
CA ASP A 319 1.83 45.93 4.77
C ASP A 319 0.34 45.62 4.75
N THR A 320 -0.25 45.67 3.56
CA THR A 320 -1.66 45.35 3.28
C THR A 320 -1.75 44.52 2.00
N PHE A 321 -2.86 43.81 1.80
CA PHE A 321 -3.03 42.89 0.66
C PHE A 321 -4.00 43.47 -0.37
N ALA A 322 -3.50 43.74 -1.58
CA ALA A 322 -4.31 44.21 -2.70
C ALA A 322 -4.79 43.05 -3.58
N THR A 323 -6.01 43.16 -4.13
CA THR A 323 -6.67 42.13 -4.95
C THR A 323 -6.87 42.52 -6.41
N THR A 324 -6.28 43.63 -6.86
CA THR A 324 -6.34 44.11 -8.24
C THR A 324 -4.95 44.46 -8.75
N GLY A 325 -4.71 44.24 -10.05
CA GLY A 325 -3.42 44.44 -10.71
C GLY A 325 -3.02 43.26 -11.61
N ALA A 326 -1.99 43.43 -12.42
CA ALA A 326 -1.53 42.42 -13.38
C ALA A 326 -0.81 41.23 -12.73
N ASP A 327 -0.23 41.42 -11.53
CA ASP A 327 0.73 40.47 -10.94
C ASP A 327 0.22 39.83 -9.63
N LEU A 328 -1.02 39.32 -9.61
CA LEU A 328 -1.59 38.67 -8.43
C LEU A 328 -1.14 37.20 -8.31
N ALA A 329 -0.69 36.80 -7.13
CA ALA A 329 -0.26 35.42 -6.83
C ALA A 329 -0.83 34.94 -5.50
N TYR A 330 -0.79 33.63 -5.25
CA TYR A 330 -1.09 33.11 -3.90
C TYR A 330 0.04 33.52 -2.96
N THR A 331 -0.16 34.65 -2.29
CA THR A 331 0.85 35.29 -1.44
C THR A 331 1.01 34.53 -0.13
N GLU A 332 2.26 34.34 0.28
CA GLU A 332 2.65 33.82 1.59
C GLU A 332 3.24 34.96 2.43
N TYR A 333 2.90 35.03 3.71
CA TYR A 333 3.38 36.07 4.62
C TYR A 333 3.84 35.46 5.94
N ASN A 334 4.97 35.90 6.47
CA ASN A 334 5.50 35.44 7.77
C ASN A 334 4.93 36.32 8.91
N PRO A 335 4.03 35.80 9.78
CA PRO A 335 3.36 36.60 10.80
C PRO A 335 4.14 36.72 12.11
N GLY A 336 5.45 36.45 12.14
CA GLY A 336 6.28 36.50 13.36
C GLY A 336 6.91 35.16 13.76
N TYR A 337 7.17 34.27 12.80
CA TYR A 337 8.00 33.09 12.99
C TYR A 337 9.45 33.41 12.65
N VAL A 338 10.36 32.66 13.27
CA VAL A 338 11.80 32.73 12.96
C VAL A 338 12.00 32.55 11.46
N LYS A 339 12.60 33.56 10.79
CA LYS A 339 12.75 33.62 9.33
C LYS A 339 13.30 32.32 8.73
N THR A 340 14.36 31.75 9.32
CA THR A 340 14.97 30.51 8.84
C THR A 340 14.03 29.30 8.96
N SER A 341 13.24 29.22 10.04
CA SER A 341 12.26 28.13 10.24
C SER A 341 11.07 28.28 9.28
N TYR A 342 10.62 29.51 9.05
CA TYR A 342 9.59 29.85 8.08
C TYR A 342 10.02 29.49 6.66
N ASP A 343 11.23 29.91 6.24
CA ASP A 343 11.76 29.63 4.90
C ASP A 343 11.90 28.09 4.68
N LYS A 344 12.32 27.34 5.71
CA LYS A 344 12.35 25.86 5.68
C LYS A 344 10.95 25.26 5.54
N PHE A 345 9.95 25.77 6.27
CA PHE A 345 8.59 25.27 6.20
C PHE A 345 7.98 25.50 4.82
N VAL A 346 8.16 26.71 4.25
CA VAL A 346 7.69 27.05 2.89
C VAL A 346 8.32 26.12 1.85
N ALA A 347 9.63 25.87 1.94
CA ALA A 347 10.32 24.94 1.03
C ALA A 347 9.81 23.50 1.18
N ALA A 348 9.64 23.02 2.41
CA ALA A 348 9.10 21.68 2.68
C ALA A 348 7.67 21.53 2.15
N ARG A 349 6.80 22.52 2.37
CA ARG A 349 5.44 22.54 1.82
C ARG A 349 5.43 22.50 0.30
N LYS A 350 6.31 23.25 -0.36
CA LYS A 350 6.42 23.22 -1.83
C LYS A 350 6.72 21.81 -2.33
N SER A 351 7.62 21.09 -1.67
CA SER A 351 7.91 19.67 -1.99
C SER A 351 6.70 18.78 -1.73
N VAL A 352 6.01 18.94 -0.60
CA VAL A 352 4.81 18.18 -0.26
C VAL A 352 3.69 18.40 -1.28
N LEU A 353 3.46 19.64 -1.73
CA LEU A 353 2.49 19.94 -2.79
C LEU A 353 2.85 19.25 -4.11
N THR A 354 4.14 19.14 -4.46
CA THR A 354 4.58 18.40 -5.64
C THR A 354 4.30 16.90 -5.51
N ASP A 355 4.58 16.31 -4.34
CA ASP A 355 4.30 14.89 -4.09
C ASP A 355 2.80 14.60 -4.11
N LEU A 356 1.99 15.45 -3.46
CA LEU A 356 0.53 15.33 -3.41
C LEU A 356 -0.10 15.40 -4.81
N LYS A 357 0.42 16.25 -5.71
CA LYS A 357 -0.05 16.29 -7.11
C LYS A 357 0.16 14.96 -7.82
N LYS A 358 1.29 14.28 -7.57
CA LYS A 358 1.55 12.96 -8.16
C LYS A 358 0.67 11.89 -7.54
N GLU A 359 0.57 11.86 -6.21
CA GLU A 359 -0.25 10.91 -5.45
C GLU A 359 -1.73 10.98 -5.89
N LEU A 360 -2.25 12.19 -6.05
CA LEU A 360 -3.64 12.47 -6.43
C LEU A 360 -3.84 12.61 -7.95
N LYS A 361 -2.81 12.31 -8.76
CA LYS A 361 -2.84 12.37 -10.23
C LYS A 361 -3.36 13.71 -10.79
N LEU A 362 -3.04 14.81 -10.12
CA LEU A 362 -3.41 16.16 -10.53
C LEU A 362 -2.46 16.70 -11.60
N ALA A 363 -2.93 17.68 -12.38
CA ALA A 363 -2.08 18.37 -13.33
C ALA A 363 -0.88 19.04 -12.63
N ASN A 364 0.30 19.04 -13.27
CA ASN A 364 1.52 19.61 -12.68
C ASN A 364 1.36 21.10 -12.29
N ASN A 365 0.54 21.84 -13.05
CA ASN A 365 0.22 23.25 -12.83
C ASN A 365 -1.00 23.49 -11.92
N ALA A 366 -1.58 22.44 -11.31
CA ALA A 366 -2.69 22.58 -10.37
C ALA A 366 -2.32 23.56 -9.24
N ASP A 367 -3.26 24.44 -8.89
CA ASP A 367 -3.05 25.46 -7.87
C ASP A 367 -3.37 24.96 -6.46
N ILE A 368 -3.08 25.79 -5.45
CA ILE A 368 -3.26 25.40 -4.04
C ILE A 368 -4.73 25.10 -3.70
N ASN A 369 -5.70 25.83 -4.28
CA ASN A 369 -7.12 25.55 -4.10
C ASN A 369 -7.48 24.15 -4.61
N THR A 370 -6.99 23.79 -5.81
CA THR A 370 -7.21 22.47 -6.42
C THR A 370 -6.62 21.36 -5.57
N VAL A 371 -5.35 21.50 -5.16
CA VAL A 371 -4.65 20.49 -4.35
C VAL A 371 -5.33 20.33 -2.99
N TYR A 372 -5.69 21.43 -2.32
CA TYR A 372 -6.35 21.39 -1.01
C TYR A 372 -7.71 20.68 -1.06
N ALA A 373 -8.52 20.97 -2.08
CA ALA A 373 -9.81 20.31 -2.27
C ALA A 373 -9.67 18.80 -2.50
N ALA A 374 -8.70 18.39 -3.34
CA ALA A 374 -8.42 16.98 -3.59
C ALA A 374 -7.90 16.27 -2.33
N VAL A 375 -7.01 16.90 -1.55
CA VAL A 375 -6.57 16.36 -0.25
C VAL A 375 -7.75 16.14 0.69
N LYS A 376 -8.67 17.11 0.77
CA LYS A 376 -9.85 17.03 1.65
C LYS A 376 -10.84 15.94 1.22
N GLY A 377 -10.98 15.69 -0.08
CA GLY A 377 -11.99 14.76 -0.63
C GLY A 377 -11.48 13.34 -0.90
N GLU A 378 -10.18 13.18 -1.17
CA GLU A 378 -9.64 11.96 -1.78
C GLU A 378 -8.45 11.34 -1.03
N LEU A 379 -7.73 12.10 -0.20
CA LEU A 379 -6.54 11.60 0.51
C LEU A 379 -6.91 10.85 1.80
N SER A 380 -6.32 9.67 2.02
CA SER A 380 -6.50 8.90 3.25
C SER A 380 -5.82 9.55 4.45
N ALA A 381 -6.30 9.24 5.67
CA ALA A 381 -5.75 9.79 6.91
C ALA A 381 -4.27 9.40 7.15
N GLU A 382 -3.87 8.18 6.78
CA GLU A 382 -2.49 7.68 6.93
C GLU A 382 -1.51 8.38 5.97
N LYS A 383 -1.92 8.58 4.72
CA LYS A 383 -1.15 9.39 3.76
C LYS A 383 -1.09 10.83 4.22
N ALA A 384 -2.20 11.37 4.73
CA ALA A 384 -2.24 12.71 5.29
C ALA A 384 -1.25 12.86 6.45
N ASP A 385 -1.19 11.90 7.38
CA ASP A 385 -0.20 11.88 8.46
C ASP A 385 1.25 11.82 7.93
N THR A 386 1.52 10.96 6.94
CA THR A 386 2.84 10.84 6.31
C THR A 386 3.32 12.17 5.73
N TYR A 387 2.46 12.88 5.01
CA TYR A 387 2.80 14.21 4.48
C TYR A 387 2.83 15.28 5.58
N ASN A 388 1.95 15.19 6.58
CA ASN A 388 1.91 16.12 7.70
C ASN A 388 3.20 16.07 8.53
N ARG A 389 3.75 14.87 8.76
CA ARG A 389 5.03 14.69 9.46
C ARG A 389 6.21 15.36 8.75
N LYS A 390 6.15 15.52 7.42
CA LYS A 390 7.17 16.28 6.66
C LYS A 390 7.09 17.79 6.93
N LEU A 391 6.00 18.28 7.53
CA LEU A 391 5.78 19.69 7.85
C LEU A 391 5.78 19.96 9.37
N ALA A 392 5.61 18.92 10.17
CA ALA A 392 5.61 18.98 11.62
C ALA A 392 6.97 19.43 12.17
N ASN A 393 6.95 20.19 13.28
CA ASN A 393 8.13 20.63 14.03
C ASN A 393 9.18 21.45 13.24
N ILE A 394 8.85 21.93 12.04
CA ILE A 394 9.75 22.83 11.30
C ILE A 394 9.66 24.25 11.83
N LEU A 395 8.44 24.70 12.17
CA LEU A 395 8.17 26.08 12.57
C LEU A 395 8.57 26.31 14.02
N VAL A 396 9.36 27.34 14.23
CA VAL A 396 9.77 27.82 15.54
C VAL A 396 9.19 29.22 15.72
N GLY A 397 8.33 29.39 16.72
CA GLY A 397 7.88 30.72 17.14
C GLY A 397 9.07 31.50 17.72
N GLU A 398 9.09 32.81 17.54
CA GLU A 398 10.07 33.65 18.26
C GLU A 398 9.87 33.44 19.77
N ALA A 399 10.96 33.18 20.51
CA ALA A 399 10.84 32.94 21.95
C ALA A 399 10.49 34.24 22.66
N ASP A 400 9.39 34.25 23.41
CA ASP A 400 9.12 35.30 24.39
C ASP A 400 9.62 34.81 25.75
N PHE A 401 10.91 35.03 26.03
CA PHE A 401 11.46 34.76 27.36
C PHE A 401 11.07 35.90 28.29
N PRO A 402 10.22 35.67 29.31
CA PRO A 402 9.64 36.74 30.13
C PRO A 402 10.70 37.48 30.98
N ASP A 403 11.87 36.88 31.17
CA ASP A 403 13.02 37.44 31.90
C ASP A 403 14.04 38.15 30.98
N VAL A 404 13.85 38.14 29.66
CA VAL A 404 14.71 38.84 28.70
C VAL A 404 14.05 40.16 28.31
N ASN A 405 14.59 41.27 28.80
CA ASN A 405 14.08 42.59 28.43
C ASN A 405 14.52 42.96 27.00
N THR A 406 13.60 42.85 26.05
CA THR A 406 13.82 43.15 24.63
C THR A 406 14.03 44.64 24.33
N SER A 407 13.79 45.53 25.29
CA SER A 407 13.95 46.99 25.14
C SER A 407 15.33 47.52 25.55
N ASP A 408 16.19 46.68 26.13
CA ASP A 408 17.53 47.05 26.55
C ASP A 408 18.55 46.70 25.45
N THR A 409 19.32 47.69 24.99
CA THR A 409 20.33 47.54 23.93
C THR A 409 21.49 46.61 24.31
N ASP A 410 21.71 46.36 25.62
CA ASP A 410 22.76 45.45 26.12
C ASP A 410 22.21 44.07 26.52
N SER A 411 20.91 43.81 26.32
CA SER A 411 20.25 42.55 26.67
C SER A 411 20.74 41.32 25.91
N HIS A 412 21.54 41.51 24.85
CA HIS A 412 21.95 40.44 23.93
C HIS A 412 20.77 39.64 23.36
N THR A 413 19.56 40.22 23.35
CA THR A 413 18.31 39.59 22.90
C THR A 413 18.47 38.96 21.52
N ASP A 414 19.05 39.67 20.55
CA ASP A 414 19.27 39.14 19.20
C ASP A 414 20.15 37.88 19.19
N SER A 415 21.17 37.83 20.05
CA SER A 415 22.04 36.66 20.17
C SER A 415 21.35 35.50 20.86
N ILE A 416 20.58 35.77 21.92
CA ILE A 416 19.76 34.77 22.62
C ILE A 416 18.75 34.16 21.64
N GLN A 417 18.02 35.00 20.91
CA GLN A 417 17.07 34.57 19.88
C GLN A 417 17.78 33.77 18.79
N PHE A 418 18.89 34.27 18.24
CA PHE A 418 19.66 33.54 17.23
C PHE A 418 20.03 32.13 17.70
N MET A 419 20.58 32.01 18.92
CA MET A 419 21.00 30.73 19.48
C MET A 419 19.82 29.80 19.77
N TYR A 420 18.69 30.35 20.23
CA TYR A 420 17.47 29.58 20.48
C TYR A 420 16.89 29.06 19.16
N ASN A 421 16.90 29.91 18.13
CA ASN A 421 16.43 29.62 16.78
C ASN A 421 17.24 28.51 16.09
N GLN A 422 18.52 28.36 16.43
CA GLN A 422 19.36 27.25 15.97
C GLN A 422 19.19 25.97 16.81
N GLY A 423 18.36 25.98 17.86
CA GLY A 423 18.19 24.86 18.79
C GLY A 423 19.39 24.62 19.70
N ILE A 424 20.32 25.57 19.78
CA ILE A 424 21.56 25.43 20.54
C ILE A 424 21.31 25.70 22.03
N VAL A 425 20.66 26.82 22.33
CA VAL A 425 20.24 27.14 23.70
C VAL A 425 18.78 26.78 23.91
N LYS A 426 18.46 26.37 25.14
CA LYS A 426 17.10 26.13 25.61
C LYS A 426 16.89 26.97 26.88
N GLY A 427 15.66 27.44 27.08
CA GLY A 427 15.24 28.03 28.34
C GLY A 427 15.15 27.00 29.47
N TYR A 428 14.95 27.47 30.68
CA TYR A 428 14.62 26.62 31.82
C TYR A 428 13.17 26.12 31.74
N ALA A 429 12.86 25.11 32.54
CA ALA A 429 11.54 24.47 32.55
C ALA A 429 10.40 25.42 32.99
N ASP A 430 10.74 26.52 33.67
CA ASP A 430 9.81 27.58 34.08
C ASP A 430 9.50 28.60 32.97
N GLY A 431 10.04 28.41 31.77
CA GLY A 431 9.84 29.28 30.62
C GLY A 431 10.81 30.46 30.54
N THR A 432 11.70 30.63 31.52
CA THR A 432 12.73 31.69 31.50
C THR A 432 13.94 31.31 30.63
N PHE A 433 14.68 32.30 30.14
CA PHE A 433 16.01 32.05 29.56
C PHE A 433 17.05 31.75 30.65
N GLY A 434 16.89 32.36 31.83
CA GLY A 434 17.90 32.42 32.88
C GLY A 434 18.79 33.66 32.73
N TYR A 435 18.22 34.80 32.37
CA TYR A 435 18.93 36.06 32.18
C TYR A 435 19.69 36.46 33.45
N GLY A 436 20.99 36.76 33.32
CA GLY A 436 21.88 37.07 34.45
C GLY A 436 22.37 35.87 35.25
N ALA A 437 21.86 34.65 35.00
CA ALA A 437 22.32 33.46 35.69
C ALA A 437 23.75 33.06 35.25
N PRO A 438 24.58 32.51 36.15
CA PRO A 438 25.89 31.98 35.78
C PRO A 438 25.75 30.70 34.93
N VAL A 439 26.70 30.46 34.02
CA VAL A 439 26.73 29.25 33.18
C VAL A 439 27.64 28.18 33.77
N ALA A 440 27.19 26.92 33.79
CA ALA A 440 28.03 25.79 34.13
C ALA A 440 28.93 25.38 32.95
N ARG A 441 30.12 24.86 33.22
CA ARG A 441 31.06 24.38 32.19
C ARG A 441 30.41 23.37 31.24
N VAL A 442 29.60 22.45 31.76
CA VAL A 442 28.88 21.46 30.96
C VAL A 442 27.85 22.09 30.04
N ASP A 443 27.11 23.11 30.49
CA ASP A 443 26.10 23.78 29.67
C ASP A 443 26.74 24.46 28.45
N PHE A 444 27.88 25.11 28.65
CA PHE A 444 28.61 25.76 27.55
C PHE A 444 29.16 24.74 26.53
N ILE A 445 29.68 23.61 27.01
CA ILE A 445 30.12 22.50 26.13
C ILE A 445 28.93 21.89 25.37
N VAL A 446 27.77 21.72 26.00
CA VAL A 446 26.55 21.26 25.34
C VAL A 446 26.12 22.23 24.23
N TRP A 447 26.26 23.54 24.44
CA TRP A 447 25.96 24.51 23.38
C TRP A 447 26.92 24.40 22.20
N LEU A 448 28.23 24.23 22.43
CA LEU A 448 29.19 23.98 21.36
C LEU A 448 28.90 22.67 20.62
N TYR A 449 28.56 21.61 21.37
CA TYR A 449 28.20 20.30 20.81
C TYR A 449 26.96 20.37 19.91
N ARG A 450 25.92 21.09 20.35
CA ARG A 450 24.73 21.33 19.53
C ARG A 450 25.02 22.19 18.31
N ALA A 451 25.85 23.22 18.46
CA ALA A 451 26.30 24.06 17.34
C ALA A 451 27.02 23.22 16.26
N ALA A 452 27.79 22.21 16.67
CA ALA A 452 28.44 21.25 15.78
C ALA A 452 27.50 20.16 15.22
N GLY A 453 26.19 20.23 15.47
CA GLY A 453 25.19 19.28 14.97
C GLY A 453 25.02 18.02 15.82
N SER A 454 25.51 18.01 17.06
CA SER A 454 25.43 16.86 17.99
C SER A 454 25.98 15.55 17.41
N PRO A 455 27.25 15.53 16.95
CA PRO A 455 27.84 14.36 16.29
C PRO A 455 27.91 13.15 17.23
N ALA A 456 27.78 11.95 16.67
CA ALA A 456 27.86 10.70 17.43
C ALA A 456 29.22 10.53 18.13
N VAL A 457 29.20 9.86 19.29
CA VAL A 457 30.36 9.65 20.15
C VAL A 457 30.62 8.16 20.31
N ASP A 458 31.84 7.71 19.97
CA ASP A 458 32.22 6.29 20.00
C ASP A 458 32.59 5.79 21.40
N SER A 459 33.05 6.69 22.29
CA SER A 459 33.41 6.35 23.67
C SER A 459 33.31 7.57 24.60
N GLN A 460 33.01 7.32 25.87
CA GLN A 460 32.87 8.38 26.88
C GLN A 460 34.24 8.92 27.31
N ALA A 461 34.33 10.21 27.66
CA ALA A 461 35.57 10.81 28.17
C ALA A 461 36.01 10.17 29.49
N SER A 462 37.31 10.01 29.67
CA SER A 462 37.92 9.38 30.86
C SER A 462 38.05 10.30 32.08
N PHE A 463 37.23 11.34 32.20
CA PHE A 463 37.24 12.22 33.39
C PHE A 463 36.62 11.52 34.59
N THR A 464 37.29 11.54 35.74
CA THR A 464 36.89 10.76 36.92
C THR A 464 35.55 11.19 37.53
N ASP A 465 35.13 12.43 37.28
CA ASP A 465 33.88 13.02 37.77
C ASP A 465 32.76 13.04 36.72
N VAL A 466 32.94 12.38 35.56
CA VAL A 466 31.94 12.29 34.49
C VAL A 466 31.46 10.84 34.36
N THR A 467 30.50 10.48 35.19
CA THR A 467 29.88 9.15 35.22
C THR A 467 28.36 9.27 35.13
N ALA A 468 27.65 8.17 34.91
CA ALA A 468 26.19 8.19 34.94
C ALA A 468 25.61 8.57 36.32
N ALA A 469 26.37 8.38 37.40
CA ALA A 469 25.98 8.77 38.75
C ALA A 469 26.18 10.27 39.01
N THR A 470 27.30 10.84 38.54
CA THR A 470 27.65 12.24 38.79
C THR A 470 27.05 13.19 37.76
N VAL A 471 26.87 12.76 36.50
CA VAL A 471 26.25 13.52 35.42
C VAL A 471 25.15 12.67 34.81
N PRO A 472 23.92 12.67 35.35
CA PRO A 472 22.87 11.72 34.92
C PRO A 472 22.37 11.91 33.48
N ASN A 473 22.45 13.12 32.94
CA ASN A 473 22.02 13.42 31.58
C ASN A 473 23.02 12.84 30.55
N GLN A 474 22.56 11.94 29.67
CA GLN A 474 23.38 11.32 28.63
C GLN A 474 23.93 12.35 27.62
N GLU A 475 23.13 13.33 27.18
CA GLU A 475 23.56 14.37 26.24
C GLU A 475 24.74 15.16 26.80
N PHE A 476 24.77 15.39 28.12
CA PHE A 476 25.84 16.13 28.77
C PHE A 476 27.14 15.32 28.77
N ARG A 477 27.05 14.01 29.04
CA ARG A 477 28.22 13.12 28.98
C ARG A 477 28.75 12.99 27.54
N ASP A 478 27.85 12.88 26.56
CA ASP A 478 28.22 12.82 25.13
C ASP A 478 28.89 14.13 24.67
N ALA A 479 28.35 15.29 25.04
CA ALA A 479 28.95 16.57 24.71
C ALA A 479 30.37 16.72 25.31
N ILE A 480 30.57 16.29 26.57
CA ILE A 480 31.89 16.29 27.22
C ILE A 480 32.85 15.34 26.48
N ALA A 481 32.38 14.15 26.12
CA ALA A 481 33.16 13.16 25.39
C ALA A 481 33.59 13.65 24.01
N TRP A 482 32.66 14.22 23.24
CA TRP A 482 32.96 14.88 21.97
C TRP A 482 33.99 16.01 22.12
N ALA A 483 33.80 16.88 23.12
CA ALA A 483 34.71 18.00 23.35
C ALA A 483 36.12 17.52 23.74
N ALA A 484 36.24 16.44 24.51
CA ALA A 484 37.53 15.84 24.86
C ALA A 484 38.21 15.21 23.63
N ALA A 485 37.46 14.44 22.82
CA ALA A 485 37.96 13.80 21.60
C ALA A 485 38.49 14.83 20.58
N ASN A 486 37.83 15.99 20.48
CA ASN A 486 38.23 17.09 19.61
C ASN A 486 39.22 18.07 20.25
N LYS A 487 39.73 17.77 21.45
CA LYS A 487 40.68 18.61 22.21
C LYS A 487 40.16 20.03 22.49
N ILE A 488 38.85 20.21 22.53
CA ILE A 488 38.18 21.45 22.93
C ILE A 488 38.35 21.66 24.44
N THR A 489 38.28 20.57 25.21
CA THR A 489 38.60 20.54 26.65
C THR A 489 39.67 19.49 26.94
N THR A 490 40.52 19.78 27.93
CA THR A 490 41.52 18.85 28.48
C THR A 490 41.22 18.44 29.91
N GLY A 491 40.15 18.98 30.52
CA GLY A 491 39.91 18.87 31.96
C GLY A 491 40.94 19.63 32.80
N TYR A 492 40.90 19.38 34.11
CA TYR A 492 41.87 19.87 35.09
C TYR A 492 43.01 18.87 35.27
N ALA A 493 44.11 19.34 35.86
CA ALA A 493 45.31 18.54 36.09
C ALA A 493 45.09 17.32 37.02
N ASP A 494 44.02 17.33 37.81
CA ASP A 494 43.62 16.24 38.70
C ASP A 494 42.81 15.13 37.99
N GLY A 495 42.57 15.26 36.69
CA GLY A 495 41.80 14.28 35.89
C GLY A 495 40.29 14.52 35.89
N THR A 496 39.81 15.63 36.45
CA THR A 496 38.39 16.00 36.48
C THR A 496 37.99 16.96 35.35
N PHE A 497 36.70 17.07 35.05
CA PHE A 497 36.13 18.09 34.16
C PHE A 497 35.44 19.23 34.93
N ALA A 498 34.94 18.95 36.13
CA ALA A 498 34.07 19.77 36.97
C ALA A 498 32.82 20.29 36.21
N PRO A 499 31.89 19.39 35.80
CA PRO A 499 30.79 19.72 34.89
C PRO A 499 29.89 20.86 35.37
N TYR A 500 29.58 20.89 36.67
CA TYR A 500 28.68 21.88 37.27
C TYR A 500 29.41 23.10 37.86
N ALA A 501 30.73 23.18 37.71
CA ALA A 501 31.47 24.38 38.09
C ALA A 501 31.10 25.53 37.13
N ARG A 502 31.04 26.75 37.66
CA ARG A 502 30.80 27.95 36.88
C ARG A 502 31.99 28.20 35.93
N ILE A 503 31.71 28.59 34.69
CA ILE A 503 32.76 28.85 33.71
C ILE A 503 33.19 30.32 33.74
N ALA A 504 34.52 30.55 33.78
CA ALA A 504 35.11 31.88 33.68
C ALA A 504 35.07 32.39 32.23
N ARG A 505 35.04 33.71 32.04
CA ARG A 505 34.98 34.32 30.71
C ARG A 505 36.15 33.94 29.81
N GLN A 506 37.35 33.84 30.38
CA GLN A 506 38.55 33.41 29.64
C GLN A 506 38.50 31.94 29.21
N ASP A 507 37.90 31.07 30.03
CA ASP A 507 37.72 29.65 29.70
C ASP A 507 36.72 29.47 28.56
N ALA A 508 35.62 30.25 28.57
CA ALA A 508 34.65 30.25 27.48
C ALA A 508 35.30 30.69 26.15
N ALA A 509 36.14 31.73 26.16
CA ALA A 509 36.91 32.14 24.99
C ALA A 509 37.90 31.05 24.52
N ALA A 510 38.58 30.38 25.46
CA ALA A 510 39.48 29.26 25.14
C ALA A 510 38.74 28.08 24.50
N PHE A 511 37.55 27.73 24.98
CA PHE A 511 36.72 26.69 24.37
C PHE A 511 36.30 27.05 22.95
N ILE A 512 35.83 28.28 22.70
CA ILE A 512 35.48 28.73 21.34
C ILE A 512 36.71 28.68 20.42
N TYR A 513 37.87 29.18 20.88
CA TYR A 513 39.11 29.17 20.10
C TYR A 513 39.53 27.75 19.70
N ARG A 514 39.43 26.78 20.62
CA ARG A 514 39.77 25.39 20.32
C ARG A 514 38.73 24.72 19.42
N ALA A 515 37.45 25.02 19.62
CA ALA A 515 36.37 24.53 18.76
C ALA A 515 36.51 25.04 17.31
N ALA A 516 37.03 26.26 17.12
CA ALA A 516 37.39 26.82 15.82
C ALA A 516 38.67 26.21 15.19
N GLY A 517 39.20 25.12 15.76
CA GLY A 517 40.41 24.44 15.27
C GLY A 517 41.72 25.03 15.76
N SER A 518 41.71 25.86 16.80
CA SER A 518 42.90 26.53 17.35
C SER A 518 43.72 27.31 16.28
N PRO A 519 43.06 28.21 15.53
CA PRO A 519 43.68 28.89 14.38
C PRO A 519 44.94 29.65 14.78
N ASN A 520 45.96 29.64 13.92
CA ASN A 520 47.21 30.34 14.22
C ASN A 520 46.97 31.85 14.38
N TYR A 521 47.16 32.35 15.60
CA TYR A 521 47.01 33.76 15.94
C TYR A 521 48.30 34.27 16.61
N ILE A 522 48.83 35.36 16.07
CA ILE A 522 50.00 36.07 16.61
C ILE A 522 49.47 37.24 17.43
N GLU A 523 49.78 37.24 18.72
CA GLU A 523 49.39 38.31 19.61
C GLU A 523 50.20 39.57 19.29
N ASP A 524 49.52 40.69 19.12
CA ASP A 524 50.18 41.98 18.94
C ASP A 524 50.39 42.65 20.31
N TYR A 525 51.66 42.77 20.69
CA TYR A 525 52.07 43.35 21.96
C TYR A 525 51.76 44.86 22.06
N ASN A 526 51.53 45.54 20.94
CA ASN A 526 51.29 46.99 20.89
C ASN A 526 49.79 47.36 20.88
N SER A 527 48.89 46.46 20.49
CA SER A 527 47.44 46.70 20.50
C SER A 527 46.77 46.19 21.77
N LYS A 528 47.13 46.77 22.92
CA LYS A 528 46.51 46.43 24.21
C LYS A 528 45.04 46.86 24.25
N VAL A 529 44.14 46.01 23.74
CA VAL A 529 42.69 46.28 23.67
C VAL A 529 42.02 46.18 25.05
N PHE A 530 42.54 45.33 25.93
CA PHE A 530 42.07 45.17 27.31
C PHE A 530 43.21 45.41 28.32
N ALA A 531 42.95 46.21 29.34
CA ALA A 531 43.93 46.59 30.35
C ALA A 531 44.42 45.39 31.20
N ASP A 532 43.56 44.39 31.37
CA ASP A 532 43.71 43.20 32.20
C ASP A 532 44.10 41.93 31.41
N VAL A 533 44.37 42.05 30.10
CA VAL A 533 44.88 40.94 29.27
C VAL A 533 46.29 41.28 28.81
N THR A 534 47.26 40.44 29.20
CA THR A 534 48.66 40.60 28.81
C THR A 534 49.00 39.59 27.71
N PRO A 535 49.42 40.02 26.51
CA PRO A 535 49.89 39.13 25.46
C PRO A 535 50.99 38.17 25.95
N GLY A 536 50.89 36.90 25.57
CA GLY A 536 51.81 35.84 25.99
C GLY A 536 51.50 35.20 27.36
N ASP A 537 50.50 35.67 28.09
CA ASP A 537 50.08 35.08 29.36
C ASP A 537 49.11 33.90 29.14
N SER A 538 49.65 32.68 29.19
CA SER A 538 48.87 31.45 29.04
C SER A 538 47.86 31.21 30.16
N ALA A 539 48.10 31.76 31.37
CA ALA A 539 47.21 31.56 32.52
C ALA A 539 45.87 32.28 32.35
N ASN A 540 45.88 33.40 31.64
CA ASN A 540 44.68 34.18 31.29
C ASN A 540 44.13 33.85 29.90
N HIS A 541 44.65 32.79 29.26
CA HIS A 541 44.30 32.41 27.89
C HIS A 541 44.40 33.59 26.89
N SER A 542 45.41 34.46 27.06
CA SER A 542 45.53 35.74 26.35
C SER A 542 45.37 35.59 24.83
N LYS A 543 46.00 34.56 24.25
CA LYS A 543 45.88 34.26 22.81
C LYS A 543 44.44 34.02 22.36
N ALA A 544 43.68 33.20 23.08
CA ALA A 544 42.30 32.89 22.73
C ALA A 544 41.39 34.11 22.90
N VAL A 545 41.61 34.89 23.97
CA VAL A 545 40.86 36.13 24.25
C VAL A 545 41.10 37.17 23.17
N LEU A 546 42.35 37.42 22.79
CA LEU A 546 42.73 38.40 21.77
C LEU A 546 42.28 37.97 20.37
N TRP A 547 42.41 36.68 20.03
CA TRP A 547 41.85 36.13 18.80
C TRP A 547 40.32 36.32 18.73
N ALA A 548 39.61 35.99 19.81
CA ALA A 548 38.17 36.13 19.88
C ALA A 548 37.76 37.60 19.74
N ASN A 549 38.53 38.52 20.32
CA ASN A 549 38.28 39.96 20.16
C ASN A 549 38.51 40.44 18.73
N ASN A 550 39.60 40.02 18.11
CA ASN A 550 39.93 40.36 16.72
C ASN A 550 38.84 39.90 15.73
N ASN A 551 38.13 38.81 16.04
CA ASN A 551 37.03 38.30 15.23
C ASN A 551 35.64 38.78 15.70
N GLY A 552 35.58 39.74 16.63
CA GLY A 552 34.32 40.31 17.12
C GLY A 552 33.48 39.39 18.01
N VAL A 553 34.02 38.22 18.41
CA VAL A 553 33.36 37.25 19.30
C VAL A 553 33.19 37.84 20.70
N VAL A 554 34.28 38.37 21.27
CA VAL A 554 34.26 39.02 22.59
C VAL A 554 34.55 40.52 22.47
N LYS A 555 33.76 41.34 23.18
CA LYS A 555 33.89 42.81 23.15
C LYS A 555 34.48 43.40 24.43
N GLY A 556 34.48 42.65 25.54
CA GLY A 556 34.87 43.15 26.87
C GLY A 556 33.88 44.17 27.43
N PHE A 557 34.25 44.77 28.55
CA PHE A 557 33.51 45.84 29.22
C PHE A 557 34.18 47.19 28.95
N ALA A 558 33.39 48.14 28.45
CA ALA A 558 33.83 49.52 28.25
C ALA A 558 33.85 50.27 29.60
N GLY A 559 34.81 51.19 29.76
CA GLY A 559 34.97 52.00 30.97
C GLY A 559 36.04 53.09 30.78
N SER A 560 36.54 53.65 31.88
CA SER A 560 37.73 54.54 31.84
C SER A 560 38.97 53.82 31.30
N VAL A 561 39.02 52.50 31.50
CA VAL A 561 39.87 51.55 30.77
C VAL A 561 39.03 50.35 30.35
N ASN A 562 39.21 49.86 29.12
CA ASN A 562 38.53 48.65 28.66
C ASN A 562 39.12 47.42 29.36
N ARG A 563 38.26 46.50 29.79
CA ARG A 563 38.66 45.25 30.47
C ARG A 563 37.93 44.04 29.92
N PHE A 564 38.56 42.89 29.91
CA PHE A 564 37.90 41.63 29.53
C PHE A 564 37.21 40.97 30.73
N ALA A 565 37.78 41.13 31.93
CA ALA A 565 37.41 40.51 33.19
C ALA A 565 37.46 38.97 33.11
N GLY A 566 38.61 38.41 32.70
CA GLY A 566 38.75 36.99 32.35
C GLY A 566 38.33 36.00 33.44
N LEU A 567 38.56 36.35 34.71
CA LEU A 567 38.24 35.51 35.88
C LEU A 567 36.78 35.60 36.33
N ASP A 568 36.01 36.57 35.83
CA ASP A 568 34.60 36.70 36.19
C ASP A 568 33.81 35.52 35.60
N THR A 569 32.79 35.06 36.34
CA THR A 569 31.85 34.06 35.83
C THR A 569 31.06 34.64 34.66
N VAL A 570 30.95 33.88 33.56
CA VAL A 570 30.14 34.31 32.42
C VAL A 570 28.65 34.18 32.74
N ALA A 571 27.90 35.26 32.49
CA ALA A 571 26.45 35.23 32.54
C ALA A 571 25.88 34.53 31.29
N ARG A 572 24.69 33.94 31.42
CA ARG A 572 24.08 33.11 30.38
C ARG A 572 23.84 33.85 29.06
N GLN A 573 23.45 35.12 29.12
CA GLN A 573 23.28 35.97 27.95
C GLN A 573 24.62 36.32 27.27
N ASP A 574 25.69 36.53 28.04
CA ASP A 574 27.03 36.83 27.52
C ASP A 574 27.60 35.59 26.82
N ALA A 575 27.43 34.41 27.42
CA ALA A 575 27.84 33.14 26.83
C ALA A 575 27.11 32.89 25.50
N ALA A 576 25.80 33.18 25.45
CA ALA A 576 25.01 33.07 24.22
C ALA A 576 25.50 34.08 23.17
N ALA A 577 25.84 35.31 23.57
CA ALA A 577 26.38 36.33 22.68
C ALA A 577 27.75 35.97 22.11
N PHE A 578 28.65 35.40 22.91
CA PHE A 578 29.95 34.95 22.42
C PHE A 578 29.77 33.88 21.35
N LEU A 579 28.97 32.85 21.64
CA LEU A 579 28.77 31.74 20.73
C LEU A 579 27.99 32.14 19.47
N ALA A 580 26.95 32.97 19.61
CA ALA A 580 26.21 33.52 18.46
C ALA A 580 27.13 34.24 17.48
N ARG A 581 27.99 35.13 17.99
CA ARG A 581 28.92 35.89 17.15
C ARG A 581 29.97 34.99 16.50
N ALA A 582 30.46 33.97 17.20
CA ALA A 582 31.39 33.00 16.62
C ALA A 582 30.76 32.24 15.44
N ILE A 583 29.50 31.79 15.59
CA ILE A 583 28.75 31.11 14.52
C ILE A 583 28.46 32.08 13.36
N GLN A 584 28.01 33.31 13.65
CA GLN A 584 27.71 34.32 12.63
C GLN A 584 28.95 34.77 11.84
N ALA A 585 30.13 34.74 12.49
CA ALA A 585 31.43 34.97 11.85
C ALA A 585 31.96 33.73 11.11
N ASN A 586 31.20 32.63 11.07
CA ASN A 586 31.54 31.38 10.40
C ASN A 586 32.88 30.78 10.90
N LEU A 587 33.09 30.83 12.22
CA LEU A 587 34.30 30.31 12.89
C LEU A 587 34.13 28.90 13.45
N LEU A 588 32.89 28.39 13.53
CA LEU A 588 32.53 27.10 14.14
C LEU A 588 31.81 26.19 13.16
#